data_AF-A0A0W0G513-F1
#
_entry.id   AF-A0A0W0G513-F1
#
_cell.length_a   1.000
_cell.length_b   1.000
_cell.length_c   1.000
_cell.angle_alpha   90.00
_cell.angle_beta   90.00
_cell.angle_gamma   90.00
#
_symmetry.space_group_name_H-M   'P 1'
#
loop_
_entity.id
_entity.type
_entity.pdbx_description
1 polymer ?
#
loop_
_entity_poly.entity_id
_entity_poly.type
_entity_poly.pdbx_seq_one_letter_code
_entity_poly.pdbx_strand_id
1 'polypeptide(L)'
;MDPLPYNITIPAQSSAIEYFPGRADNDTLEGGWNATYTHGRNSNYQGIGDSYLQTAFLDTSMSLTWVGTAMYLYGNSTDSVDIEVDGTRFIDVRPNGDLLYRATGLPYGSHKIVLKHRGSGTLAIHHAILTIGIGYQEYDVLNRSVSAVIDGQPNDAFFEFQNVASDSTRWGAYTRLKADLPNGGQKPIPDTMGGSVGSSTGLAFNLTNSSAFFIRGFAGRERQAKIATLTPGLKGESSKITMFNDFSPLYDYDQVLYWERGTHIDPHAYSVSFVYYPVY
;
A
#
# COMPACT_ATOMS: atom_id res chain seq x y z
N MET A 1 -10.15 -2.55 26.66
CA MET A 1 -9.73 -1.14 26.49
C MET A 1 -9.59 -0.88 25.01
N ASP A 2 -10.02 0.29 24.56
CA ASP A 2 -9.88 0.66 23.15
C ASP A 2 -8.49 1.22 22.90
N PRO A 3 -7.88 0.91 21.75
CA PRO A 3 -6.56 1.42 21.41
C PRO A 3 -6.57 2.91 21.05
N LEU A 4 -5.41 3.55 21.09
CA LEU A 4 -5.30 4.98 20.77
C LEU A 4 -5.51 5.20 19.26
N PRO A 5 -6.27 6.22 18.84
CA PRO A 5 -6.48 6.52 17.44
C PRO A 5 -5.21 7.06 16.79
N TYR A 6 -4.90 6.58 15.59
CA TYR A 6 -3.77 7.04 14.80
C TYR A 6 -4.13 7.11 13.33
N ASN A 7 -3.81 8.25 12.70
CA ASN A 7 -4.14 8.47 11.30
C ASN A 7 -2.98 8.03 10.41
N ILE A 8 -3.29 7.21 9.41
CA ILE A 8 -2.36 6.79 8.36
C ILE A 8 -2.87 7.22 7.01
N THR A 9 -1.96 7.65 6.14
CA THR A 9 -2.29 8.00 4.76
C THR A 9 -1.89 6.85 3.86
N ILE A 10 -2.85 6.33 3.10
CA ILE A 10 -2.67 5.31 2.07
C ILE A 10 -2.74 6.00 0.71
N PRO A 11 -1.61 6.24 0.02
CA PRO A 11 -1.60 6.85 -1.30
C PRO A 11 -2.30 5.95 -2.33
N ALA A 12 -2.84 6.52 -3.40
CA ALA A 12 -3.54 5.76 -4.45
C ALA A 12 -2.67 4.68 -5.12
N GLN A 13 -1.34 4.85 -5.16
CA GLN A 13 -0.42 3.82 -5.66
C GLN A 13 -0.06 2.74 -4.63
N SER A 14 -0.52 2.85 -3.39
CA SER A 14 -0.37 1.79 -2.40
C SER A 14 -1.02 0.50 -2.87
N SER A 15 -0.30 -0.62 -2.76
CA SER A 15 -0.86 -1.95 -3.03
C SER A 15 -1.81 -2.45 -1.94
N ALA A 16 -2.04 -1.64 -0.89
CA ALA A 16 -3.12 -1.86 0.06
C ALA A 16 -4.51 -1.54 -0.53
N ILE A 17 -4.57 -0.77 -1.63
CA ILE A 17 -5.82 -0.50 -2.35
C ILE A 17 -5.92 -1.46 -3.53
N GLU A 18 -6.98 -2.24 -3.55
CA GLU A 18 -7.32 -3.12 -4.66
C GLU A 18 -8.10 -2.33 -5.71
N TYR A 19 -7.73 -2.49 -6.97
CA TYR A 19 -8.40 -1.84 -8.11
C TYR A 19 -8.94 -2.91 -9.06
N PHE A 20 -10.17 -2.73 -9.53
CA PHE A 20 -10.80 -3.56 -10.55
C PHE A 20 -11.40 -2.70 -11.68
N PRO A 21 -11.13 -3.02 -12.97
CA PRO A 21 -10.00 -3.83 -13.44
C PRO A 21 -8.67 -3.34 -12.84
N GLY A 22 -7.60 -4.14 -12.95
CA GLY A 22 -6.30 -3.77 -12.37
C GLY A 22 -5.75 -2.44 -12.92
N ARG A 23 -4.63 -2.01 -12.35
CA ARG A 23 -3.90 -0.84 -12.87
C ARG A 23 -3.53 -1.08 -14.33
N ALA A 24 -3.91 -0.13 -15.17
CA ALA A 24 -3.75 -0.21 -16.62
C ALA A 24 -2.31 0.14 -17.02
N ASP A 25 -1.74 -0.62 -17.96
CA ASP A 25 -0.46 -0.27 -18.61
C ASP A 25 -0.66 0.60 -19.86
N ASN A 26 -1.89 0.66 -20.39
CA ASN A 26 -2.24 1.60 -21.42
C ASN A 26 -2.59 2.94 -20.79
N ASP A 27 -1.99 4.03 -21.27
CA ASP A 27 -2.21 5.40 -20.76
C ASP A 27 -3.68 5.91 -21.03
N THR A 28 -4.65 5.03 -21.32
CA THR A 28 -6.05 5.34 -21.66
C THR A 28 -6.97 5.18 -20.46
N LEU A 29 -7.84 6.17 -20.23
CA LEU A 29 -8.79 6.17 -19.10
C LEU A 29 -9.88 5.09 -19.21
N GLU A 30 -10.12 4.61 -20.43
CA GLU A 30 -11.11 3.59 -20.77
C GLU A 30 -10.58 2.16 -20.59
N GLY A 31 -9.30 1.99 -20.30
CA GLY A 31 -8.65 0.67 -20.14
C GLY A 31 -8.63 0.14 -18.70
N GLY A 32 -8.94 0.99 -17.71
CA GLY A 32 -8.87 0.66 -16.30
C GLY A 32 -8.34 1.83 -15.46
N TRP A 33 -7.58 1.54 -14.42
CA TRP A 33 -7.03 2.57 -13.53
C TRP A 33 -5.63 3.01 -13.98
N ASN A 34 -5.53 4.22 -14.50
CA ASN A 34 -4.29 4.80 -14.97
C ASN A 34 -3.58 5.59 -13.87
N ALA A 35 -2.30 5.31 -13.63
CA ALA A 35 -1.48 6.06 -12.69
C ALA A 35 -1.05 7.39 -13.31
N THR A 36 -1.30 8.49 -12.61
CA THR A 36 -0.94 9.84 -13.08
C THR A 36 -0.41 10.66 -11.92
N TYR A 37 0.32 11.72 -12.25
CA TYR A 37 0.99 12.56 -11.29
C TYR A 37 0.77 14.02 -11.62
N THR A 38 0.71 14.84 -10.58
CA THR A 38 0.46 16.29 -10.68
C THR A 38 1.42 17.03 -11.63
N HIS A 39 2.65 16.54 -11.83
CA HIS A 39 3.63 17.12 -12.74
C HIS A 39 4.06 16.16 -13.85
N GLY A 40 3.27 15.12 -14.11
CA GLY A 40 3.54 14.13 -15.15
C GLY A 40 4.67 13.16 -14.81
N ARG A 41 5.38 12.70 -15.84
CA ARG A 41 6.49 11.74 -15.73
C ARG A 41 7.76 12.24 -16.39
N ASN A 42 8.93 11.81 -15.91
CA ASN A 42 10.20 12.03 -16.61
C ASN A 42 10.43 11.01 -17.74
N SER A 43 11.56 11.13 -18.44
CA SER A 43 12.00 10.20 -19.49
C SER A 43 12.30 8.78 -19.00
N ASN A 44 12.49 8.61 -17.69
CA ASN A 44 12.72 7.31 -17.05
C ASN A 44 11.42 6.68 -16.53
N TYR A 45 10.25 7.20 -16.91
CA TYR A 45 8.93 6.75 -16.43
C TYR A 45 8.69 6.93 -14.93
N GLN A 46 9.46 7.78 -14.26
CA GLN A 46 9.19 8.19 -12.88
C GLN A 46 8.05 9.21 -12.84
N GLY A 47 7.10 9.01 -11.94
CA GLY A 47 6.12 10.03 -11.59
C GLY A 47 6.71 11.21 -10.81
N ILE A 48 6.20 12.41 -11.07
CA ILE A 48 6.67 13.65 -10.45
C ILE A 48 5.52 14.35 -9.69
N GLY A 49 5.70 14.52 -8.39
CA GLY A 49 4.71 15.11 -7.49
C GLY A 49 3.77 14.07 -6.88
N ASP A 50 2.56 14.49 -6.51
CA ASP A 50 1.57 13.58 -5.91
C ASP A 50 0.95 12.64 -6.94
N SER A 51 0.82 11.37 -6.57
CA SER A 51 0.21 10.32 -7.39
C SER A 51 -1.31 10.31 -7.24
N TYR A 52 -2.01 10.01 -8.33
CA TYR A 52 -3.42 9.64 -8.32
C TYR A 52 -3.70 8.53 -9.34
N LEU A 53 -4.73 7.72 -9.07
CA LEU A 53 -5.21 6.69 -10.00
C LEU A 53 -6.52 7.18 -10.59
N GLN A 54 -6.59 7.30 -11.91
CA GLN A 54 -7.75 7.85 -12.62
C GLN A 54 -8.34 6.86 -13.61
N THR A 55 -9.65 6.93 -13.81
CA THR A 55 -10.38 6.08 -14.74
C THR A 55 -11.64 6.77 -15.26
N ALA A 56 -12.01 6.46 -16.50
CA ALA A 56 -13.31 6.72 -17.09
C ALA A 56 -14.01 5.40 -17.48
N PHE A 57 -13.41 4.25 -17.14
CA PHE A 57 -13.99 2.95 -17.44
C PHE A 57 -15.20 2.68 -16.53
N LEU A 58 -16.29 2.25 -17.16
CA LEU A 58 -17.55 1.93 -16.49
C LEU A 58 -17.38 0.68 -15.63
N ASP A 59 -18.11 0.60 -14.53
CA ASP A 59 -18.10 -0.54 -13.61
C ASP A 59 -16.71 -0.81 -12.99
N THR A 60 -15.86 0.21 -12.95
CA THR A 60 -14.62 0.15 -12.17
C THR A 60 -14.93 0.22 -10.69
N SER A 61 -14.05 -0.37 -9.90
CA SER A 61 -14.10 -0.26 -8.46
C SER A 61 -12.73 -0.18 -7.84
N MET A 62 -12.70 0.38 -6.63
CA MET A 62 -11.60 0.22 -5.70
C MET A 62 -12.12 -0.45 -4.43
N SER A 63 -11.27 -1.21 -3.74
CA SER A 63 -11.56 -1.72 -2.41
C SER A 63 -10.38 -1.52 -1.46
N LEU A 64 -10.68 -1.18 -0.21
CA LEU A 64 -9.68 -0.99 0.84
C LEU A 64 -10.22 -1.56 2.13
N THR A 65 -9.40 -2.35 2.81
CA THR A 65 -9.69 -2.87 4.14
C THR A 65 -8.85 -2.15 5.18
N TRP A 66 -9.43 -1.94 6.36
CA TRP A 66 -8.70 -1.38 7.49
C TRP A 66 -9.28 -1.91 8.78
N VAL A 67 -8.55 -1.68 9.86
CA VAL A 67 -9.12 -1.84 11.20
C VAL A 67 -8.93 -0.55 11.97
N GLY A 68 -10.05 0.01 12.40
CA GLY A 68 -10.06 1.35 12.96
C GLY A 68 -11.48 1.80 13.28
N THR A 69 -11.67 3.11 13.31
CA THR A 69 -12.95 3.74 13.66
C THR A 69 -13.41 4.76 12.62
N ALA A 70 -12.53 5.14 11.69
CA ALA A 70 -12.87 6.07 10.62
C ALA A 70 -11.99 5.88 9.37
N MET A 71 -12.51 6.35 8.24
CA MET A 71 -11.84 6.43 6.95
C MET A 71 -12.33 7.68 6.20
N TYR A 72 -11.41 8.37 5.52
CA TYR A 72 -11.68 9.49 4.63
C TYR A 72 -11.04 9.17 3.28
N LEU A 73 -11.83 9.17 2.21
CA LEU A 73 -11.36 8.86 0.86
C LEU A 73 -11.35 10.14 0.04
N TYR A 74 -10.16 10.51 -0.43
CA TYR A 74 -9.92 11.74 -1.18
C TYR A 74 -9.65 11.47 -2.65
N GLY A 75 -10.16 12.36 -3.49
CA GLY A 75 -10.11 12.25 -4.94
C GLY A 75 -11.10 13.19 -5.62
N ASN A 76 -11.16 13.09 -6.94
CA ASN A 76 -12.06 13.91 -7.76
C ASN A 76 -13.00 13.00 -8.54
N SER A 77 -14.26 13.38 -8.68
CA SER A 77 -15.17 12.73 -9.62
C SER A 77 -16.02 13.78 -10.30
N THR A 78 -16.21 13.65 -11.61
CA THR A 78 -17.15 14.49 -12.35
C THR A 78 -18.60 14.01 -12.21
N ASP A 79 -18.81 12.78 -11.75
CA ASP A 79 -20.10 12.14 -11.55
C ASP A 79 -20.31 11.65 -10.10
N SER A 80 -21.52 11.20 -9.78
CA SER A 80 -21.80 10.48 -8.54
C SER A 80 -21.07 9.13 -8.51
N VAL A 81 -20.79 8.64 -7.31
CA VAL A 81 -20.19 7.32 -7.07
C VAL A 81 -21.09 6.49 -6.17
N ASP A 82 -20.96 5.18 -6.27
CA ASP A 82 -21.60 4.26 -5.33
C ASP A 82 -20.58 3.81 -4.30
N ILE A 83 -21.00 3.78 -3.03
CA ILE A 83 -20.16 3.39 -1.91
C ILE A 83 -20.79 2.20 -1.19
N GLU A 84 -19.98 1.24 -0.80
CA GLU A 84 -20.36 0.16 0.11
C GLU A 84 -19.40 0.15 1.29
N VAL A 85 -19.91 0.21 2.52
CA VAL A 85 -19.12 0.03 3.75
C VAL A 85 -19.71 -1.13 4.53
N ASP A 86 -18.92 -2.17 4.75
CA ASP A 86 -19.32 -3.39 5.48
C ASP A 86 -20.66 -3.98 4.99
N GLY A 87 -20.86 -3.98 3.66
CA GLY A 87 -22.09 -4.45 3.02
C GLY A 87 -23.25 -3.44 2.97
N THR A 88 -23.15 -2.31 3.68
CA THR A 88 -24.14 -1.23 3.61
C THR A 88 -23.87 -0.34 2.41
N ARG A 89 -24.86 -0.22 1.51
CA ARG A 89 -24.73 0.51 0.24
C ARG A 89 -25.30 1.92 0.31
N PHE A 90 -24.59 2.85 -0.30
CA PHE A 90 -24.96 4.24 -0.54
C PHE A 90 -24.86 4.49 -2.04
N ILE A 91 -25.97 4.83 -2.67
CA ILE A 91 -26.07 5.01 -4.12
C ILE A 91 -26.07 6.50 -4.45
N ASP A 92 -25.48 6.86 -5.59
CA ASP A 92 -25.45 8.24 -6.10
C ASP A 92 -24.85 9.26 -5.11
N VAL A 93 -23.78 8.85 -4.42
CA VAL A 93 -23.04 9.73 -3.51
C VAL A 93 -22.33 10.80 -4.34
N ARG A 94 -22.66 12.06 -4.08
CA ARG A 94 -21.98 13.22 -4.69
C ARG A 94 -20.78 13.61 -3.83
N PRO A 95 -19.56 13.67 -4.40
CA PRO A 95 -18.39 14.17 -3.68
C PRO A 95 -18.59 15.59 -3.16
N ASN A 96 -17.91 15.91 -2.06
CA ASN A 96 -17.85 17.26 -1.51
C ASN A 96 -16.43 17.81 -1.66
N GLY A 97 -16.21 18.56 -2.74
CA GLY A 97 -14.85 19.00 -3.10
C GLY A 97 -13.97 17.81 -3.45
N ASP A 98 -12.83 17.70 -2.80
CA ASP A 98 -11.86 16.60 -2.93
C ASP A 98 -12.17 15.40 -2.02
N LEU A 99 -13.22 15.46 -1.20
CA LEU A 99 -13.66 14.35 -0.36
C LEU A 99 -14.72 13.53 -1.10
N LEU A 100 -14.34 12.34 -1.56
CA LEU A 100 -15.25 11.40 -2.22
C LEU A 100 -16.22 10.77 -1.21
N TYR A 101 -15.72 10.35 -0.05
CA TYR A 101 -16.53 9.75 0.99
C TYR A 101 -15.84 9.80 2.36
N ARG A 102 -16.64 9.76 3.43
CA ARG A 102 -16.15 9.55 4.80
C ARG A 102 -17.01 8.51 5.53
N ALA A 103 -16.35 7.60 6.23
CA ALA A 103 -16.96 6.70 7.20
C ALA A 103 -16.40 7.07 8.58
N THR A 104 -17.26 7.46 9.53
CA THR A 104 -16.84 7.94 10.85
C THR A 104 -17.72 7.38 11.94
N GLY A 105 -17.20 7.26 13.16
CA GLY A 105 -17.97 6.74 14.30
C GLY A 105 -18.23 5.24 14.20
N LEU A 106 -17.40 4.53 13.44
CA LEU A 106 -17.47 3.08 13.36
C LEU A 106 -16.97 2.47 14.67
N PRO A 107 -17.58 1.37 15.14
CA PRO A 107 -17.03 0.61 16.25
C PRO A 107 -15.64 0.10 15.88
N TYR A 108 -14.69 0.10 16.83
CA TYR A 108 -13.35 -0.38 16.54
C TYR A 108 -13.38 -1.83 16.05
N GLY A 109 -13.05 -2.03 14.77
CA GLY A 109 -13.24 -3.32 14.12
C GLY A 109 -12.64 -3.36 12.73
N SER A 110 -12.71 -4.54 12.11
CA SER A 110 -12.32 -4.70 10.71
C SER A 110 -13.42 -4.15 9.83
N HIS A 111 -13.04 -3.30 8.88
CA HIS A 111 -13.95 -2.66 7.94
C HIS A 111 -13.45 -2.84 6.51
N LYS A 112 -14.39 -2.80 5.56
CA LYS A 112 -14.11 -2.77 4.12
C LYS A 112 -14.95 -1.69 3.46
N ILE A 113 -14.31 -0.87 2.64
CA ILE A 113 -14.97 0.04 1.70
C ILE A 113 -14.83 -0.50 0.28
N VAL A 114 -15.88 -0.36 -0.51
CA VAL A 114 -15.86 -0.49 -1.96
C VAL A 114 -16.44 0.78 -2.54
N LEU A 115 -15.69 1.45 -3.42
CA LEU A 115 -16.22 2.53 -4.26
C LEU A 115 -16.38 2.00 -5.68
N LYS A 116 -17.55 2.25 -6.29
CA LYS A 116 -17.86 1.87 -7.67
C LYS A 116 -18.15 3.11 -8.52
N HIS A 117 -17.56 3.15 -9.70
CA HIS A 117 -17.81 4.17 -10.71
C HIS A 117 -18.90 3.69 -11.67
N ARG A 118 -19.99 4.45 -11.77
CA ARG A 118 -21.12 4.14 -12.67
C ARG A 118 -21.40 5.23 -13.72
N GLY A 119 -20.62 6.30 -13.68
CA GLY A 119 -20.75 7.44 -14.57
C GLY A 119 -20.04 7.25 -15.90
N SER A 120 -20.29 8.16 -16.83
CA SER A 120 -19.47 8.32 -18.04
C SER A 120 -18.35 9.35 -17.83
N GLY A 121 -18.24 9.90 -16.63
CA GLY A 121 -17.26 10.88 -16.20
C GLY A 121 -15.90 10.30 -15.88
N THR A 122 -15.07 11.10 -15.22
CA THR A 122 -13.77 10.69 -14.71
C THR A 122 -13.80 10.60 -13.21
N LEU A 123 -13.28 9.50 -12.67
CA LEU A 123 -13.00 9.29 -11.26
C LEU A 123 -11.49 9.23 -11.06
N ALA A 124 -10.97 9.99 -10.10
CA ALA A 124 -9.59 9.95 -9.66
C ALA A 124 -9.52 9.73 -8.15
N ILE A 125 -8.70 8.77 -7.71
CA ILE A 125 -8.39 8.53 -6.31
C ILE A 125 -7.02 9.13 -6.01
N HIS A 126 -6.92 9.97 -4.98
CA HIS A 126 -5.66 10.57 -4.55
C HIS A 126 -5.04 9.77 -3.40
N HIS A 127 -5.79 9.61 -2.31
CA HIS A 127 -5.36 8.85 -1.13
C HIS A 127 -6.56 8.55 -0.22
N ALA A 128 -6.34 7.67 0.76
CA ALA A 128 -7.24 7.49 1.89
C ALA A 128 -6.53 7.84 3.20
N ILE A 129 -7.24 8.44 4.14
CA ILE A 129 -6.81 8.58 5.53
C ILE A 129 -7.59 7.59 6.37
N LEU A 130 -6.90 6.68 7.05
CA LEU A 130 -7.49 5.69 7.95
C LEU A 130 -7.18 6.07 9.39
N THR A 131 -8.19 6.11 10.25
CA THR A 131 -8.00 6.21 11.69
C THR A 131 -7.97 4.80 12.27
N ILE A 132 -6.76 4.27 12.45
CA ILE A 132 -6.49 2.95 13.01
C ILE A 132 -6.30 3.00 14.52
N GLY A 133 -6.34 1.85 15.18
CA GLY A 133 -6.00 1.73 16.61
C GLY A 133 -4.57 1.25 16.81
N ILE A 134 -3.79 1.97 17.62
CA ILE A 134 -2.44 1.58 18.03
C ILE A 134 -2.24 1.77 19.53
N GLY A 135 -1.50 0.86 20.17
CA GLY A 135 -1.19 0.93 21.60
C GLY A 135 -2.42 1.02 22.50
N TYR A 136 -2.18 1.34 23.76
CA TYR A 136 -3.22 1.69 24.74
C TYR A 136 -2.73 2.87 25.58
N GLN A 137 -3.63 3.53 26.32
CA GLN A 137 -3.30 4.70 27.15
C GLN A 137 -2.15 4.48 28.15
N GLU A 138 -1.86 3.23 28.49
CA GLU A 138 -0.78 2.85 29.42
C GLU A 138 0.60 2.71 28.77
N TYR A 139 0.70 2.86 27.44
CA TYR A 139 1.95 2.69 26.69
C TYR A 139 2.32 3.94 25.89
N ASP A 140 3.62 4.27 25.90
CA ASP A 140 4.18 5.27 25.00
C ASP A 140 4.33 4.69 23.60
N VAL A 141 3.56 5.23 22.65
CA VAL A 141 3.64 4.85 21.25
C VAL A 141 4.79 5.60 20.57
N LEU A 142 5.75 4.85 20.03
CA LEU A 142 6.92 5.40 19.34
C LEU A 142 6.97 4.93 17.88
N ASN A 143 7.14 5.88 16.97
CA ASN A 143 7.42 5.58 15.58
C ASN A 143 8.90 5.19 15.42
N ARG A 144 9.14 4.04 14.77
CA ARG A 144 10.49 3.54 14.46
C ARG A 144 10.56 3.17 12.99
N SER A 145 11.71 3.42 12.38
CA SER A 145 12.02 3.01 11.02
C SER A 145 13.24 2.08 11.06
N VAL A 146 13.17 0.99 10.30
CA VAL A 146 14.27 0.05 10.13
C VAL A 146 14.60 -0.01 8.66
N SER A 147 15.80 0.45 8.29
CA SER A 147 16.24 0.47 6.89
C SER A 147 16.59 -0.94 6.42
N ALA A 148 16.20 -1.28 5.20
CA ALA A 148 16.58 -2.54 4.56
C ALA A 148 18.07 -2.57 4.15
N VAL A 149 18.70 -1.39 4.05
CA VAL A 149 20.10 -1.19 3.69
C VAL A 149 20.79 -0.32 4.75
N ILE A 150 21.99 -0.73 5.19
CA ILE A 150 22.87 0.04 6.07
C ILE A 150 24.25 0.09 5.41
N ASP A 151 24.79 1.30 5.24
CA ASP A 151 26.11 1.53 4.61
C ASP A 151 26.28 0.83 3.25
N GLY A 152 25.20 0.80 2.47
CA GLY A 152 25.13 0.18 1.15
C GLY A 152 25.12 -1.36 1.15
N GLN A 153 24.96 -1.99 2.32
CA GLN A 153 24.83 -3.44 2.48
C GLN A 153 23.43 -3.82 2.98
N PRO A 154 22.95 -5.05 2.68
CA PRO A 154 21.72 -5.56 3.26
C PRO A 154 21.75 -5.50 4.80
N ASN A 155 20.65 -5.10 5.42
CA ASN A 155 20.52 -5.10 6.88
C ASN A 155 20.17 -6.52 7.39
N ASP A 156 21.13 -7.43 7.31
CA ASP A 156 21.00 -8.82 7.74
C ASP A 156 20.82 -8.98 9.26
N ALA A 157 21.03 -7.91 10.03
CA ALA A 157 20.82 -7.90 11.48
C ALA A 157 19.32 -7.88 11.85
N PHE A 158 18.46 -7.39 10.97
CA PHE A 158 17.01 -7.32 11.20
C PHE A 158 16.22 -8.16 10.19
N PHE A 159 16.67 -8.22 8.94
CA PHE A 159 15.99 -8.90 7.86
C PHE A 159 16.72 -10.17 7.46
N GLU A 160 15.95 -11.22 7.18
CA GLU A 160 16.42 -12.45 6.54
C GLU A 160 16.09 -12.38 5.05
N PHE A 161 17.11 -12.09 4.25
CA PHE A 161 17.01 -12.08 2.79
C PHE A 161 17.29 -13.49 2.23
N GLN A 162 16.22 -14.23 1.95
CA GLN A 162 16.33 -15.61 1.47
C GLN A 162 16.75 -15.63 -0.01
N ASN A 163 17.96 -16.14 -0.26
CA ASN A 163 18.52 -16.40 -1.59
C ASN A 163 18.51 -17.90 -1.87
N VAL A 164 18.28 -18.29 -3.14
CA VAL A 164 18.54 -19.66 -3.58
C VAL A 164 20.01 -19.82 -3.93
N ALA A 165 20.57 -21.00 -3.68
CA ALA A 165 21.98 -21.36 -3.89
C ALA A 165 22.50 -21.28 -5.34
N SER A 166 21.70 -20.81 -6.32
CA SER A 166 22.16 -20.55 -7.68
C SER A 166 22.54 -19.08 -7.84
N ASP A 167 23.81 -18.83 -8.10
CA ASP A 167 24.52 -17.54 -8.01
C ASP A 167 23.99 -16.35 -8.83
N SER A 168 22.90 -16.48 -9.59
CA SER A 168 22.33 -15.41 -10.41
C SER A 168 21.13 -14.68 -9.77
N THR A 169 20.50 -15.24 -8.74
CA THR A 169 19.33 -14.64 -8.07
C THR A 169 19.72 -14.20 -6.66
N ARG A 170 20.31 -13.01 -6.55
CA ARG A 170 20.72 -12.44 -5.26
C ARG A 170 19.91 -11.18 -4.96
N TRP A 171 19.52 -11.02 -3.71
CA TRP A 171 19.13 -9.73 -3.17
C TRP A 171 20.28 -8.72 -3.36
N GLY A 172 19.95 -7.53 -3.88
CA GLY A 172 20.89 -6.45 -4.10
C GLY A 172 20.38 -5.15 -3.50
N ALA A 173 21.30 -4.40 -2.88
CA ALA A 173 21.04 -3.05 -2.43
C ALA A 173 21.09 -2.08 -3.61
N TYR A 174 19.98 -1.40 -3.86
CA TYR A 174 19.90 -0.29 -4.79
C TYR A 174 20.12 0.98 -4.00
N THR A 175 21.33 1.53 -4.15
CA THR A 175 21.75 2.73 -3.42
C THR A 175 21.76 3.94 -4.34
N ARG A 176 21.68 5.13 -3.73
CA ARG A 176 21.84 6.43 -4.44
C ARG A 176 20.77 6.69 -5.51
N LEU A 177 19.61 6.05 -5.39
CA LEU A 177 18.45 6.39 -6.20
C LEU A 177 18.05 7.84 -5.91
N LYS A 178 17.64 8.55 -6.96
CA LYS A 178 17.14 9.92 -6.87
C LYS A 178 15.78 10.03 -7.52
N ALA A 179 14.88 10.73 -6.85
CA ALA A 179 13.58 11.09 -7.42
C ALA A 179 13.68 12.51 -7.97
N ASP A 180 13.28 12.68 -9.23
CA ASP A 180 13.07 14.00 -9.81
C ASP A 180 11.93 14.74 -9.11
N LEU A 181 12.11 16.05 -8.93
CA LEU A 181 11.18 16.96 -8.29
C LEU A 181 10.51 17.89 -9.32
N PRO A 182 9.32 18.44 -9.00
CA PRO A 182 8.63 19.40 -9.87
C PRO A 182 9.45 20.60 -10.35
N ASN A 183 10.42 21.05 -9.54
CA ASN A 183 11.28 22.19 -9.86
C ASN A 183 12.52 21.82 -10.69
N GLY A 184 12.59 20.59 -11.23
CA GLY A 184 13.75 20.04 -11.94
C GLY A 184 14.91 19.63 -11.02
N GLY A 185 14.76 19.77 -9.71
CA GLY A 185 15.71 19.26 -8.73
C GLY A 185 15.60 17.74 -8.54
N GLN A 186 16.48 17.19 -7.72
CA GLN A 186 16.47 15.77 -7.34
C GLN A 186 16.54 15.63 -5.82
N LYS A 187 15.79 14.68 -5.27
CA LYS A 187 15.94 14.27 -3.86
C LYS A 187 16.48 12.84 -3.77
N PRO A 188 17.33 12.53 -2.78
CA PRO A 188 17.66 11.14 -2.46
C PRO A 188 16.39 10.35 -2.12
N ILE A 189 16.35 9.11 -2.58
CA ILE A 189 15.36 8.11 -2.17
C ILE A 189 16.02 7.21 -1.11
N PRO A 190 15.27 6.71 -0.11
CA PRO A 190 15.79 5.69 0.81
C PRO A 190 16.38 4.51 0.04
N ASP A 191 17.58 4.08 0.43
CA ASP A 191 18.19 2.89 -0.14
C ASP A 191 17.25 1.69 0.01
N THR A 192 17.11 0.92 -1.07
CA THR A 192 16.11 -0.15 -1.15
C THR A 192 16.76 -1.48 -1.49
N MET A 193 16.11 -2.57 -1.10
CA MET A 193 16.51 -3.92 -1.43
C MET A 193 15.64 -4.44 -2.56
N GLY A 194 16.25 -5.09 -3.55
CA GLY A 194 15.51 -5.79 -4.59
C GLY A 194 16.16 -7.13 -4.90
N GLY A 195 15.32 -8.17 -5.03
CA GLY A 195 15.71 -9.48 -5.54
C GLY A 195 15.12 -9.72 -6.92
N SER A 196 15.77 -10.59 -7.69
CA SER A 196 15.22 -11.11 -8.96
C SER A 196 14.00 -12.00 -8.69
N VAL A 197 13.06 -12.03 -9.63
CA VAL A 197 11.84 -12.83 -9.52
C VAL A 197 12.19 -14.31 -9.66
N GLY A 198 11.94 -15.07 -8.59
CA GLY A 198 12.02 -16.52 -8.54
C GLY A 198 11.09 -17.05 -7.46
N SER A 199 10.53 -18.25 -7.63
CA SER A 199 9.52 -18.86 -6.74
C SER A 199 9.96 -19.11 -5.30
N SER A 200 11.20 -18.75 -4.95
CA SER A 200 11.86 -19.05 -3.67
C SER A 200 12.72 -17.89 -3.13
N THR A 201 12.68 -16.71 -3.76
CA THR A 201 13.27 -15.50 -3.16
C THR A 201 12.27 -14.91 -2.17
N GLY A 202 12.71 -14.73 -0.93
CA GLY A 202 11.86 -14.23 0.14
C GLY A 202 12.53 -13.20 1.03
N LEU A 203 11.72 -12.44 1.74
CA LEU A 203 12.12 -11.53 2.81
C LEU A 203 11.41 -11.99 4.08
N ALA A 204 12.12 -12.22 5.16
CA ALA A 204 11.52 -12.46 6.47
C ALA A 204 12.09 -11.55 7.55
N PHE A 205 11.32 -11.27 8.59
CA PHE A 205 11.78 -10.58 9.80
C PHE A 205 10.84 -10.86 10.95
N ASN A 206 11.32 -10.61 12.17
CA ASN A 206 10.53 -10.76 13.38
C ASN A 206 10.18 -9.41 13.99
N LEU A 207 8.95 -9.26 14.45
CA LEU A 207 8.47 -8.08 15.15
C LEU A 207 8.10 -8.44 16.59
N THR A 208 8.55 -7.61 17.52
CA THR A 208 8.16 -7.63 18.92
C THR A 208 7.76 -6.23 19.35
N ASN A 209 6.86 -6.09 20.33
CA ASN A 209 6.45 -4.80 20.89
C ASN A 209 6.00 -3.78 19.83
N SER A 210 5.28 -4.26 18.81
CA SER A 210 4.79 -3.43 17.71
C SER A 210 3.27 -3.39 17.78
N SER A 211 2.66 -2.23 17.52
CA SER A 211 1.20 -2.13 17.41
C SER A 211 0.71 -2.21 15.97
N ALA A 212 1.53 -1.73 15.05
CA ALA A 212 1.37 -1.78 13.61
C ALA A 212 2.75 -1.71 12.95
N PHE A 213 2.85 -2.17 11.71
CA PHE A 213 4.03 -1.99 10.88
C PHE A 213 3.65 -1.72 9.44
N PHE A 214 4.58 -1.09 8.71
CA PHE A 214 4.44 -0.74 7.31
C PHE A 214 5.69 -1.20 6.58
N ILE A 215 5.49 -1.83 5.44
CA ILE A 215 6.54 -2.07 4.45
C ILE A 215 6.40 -1.01 3.39
N ARG A 216 7.43 -0.16 3.30
CA ARG A 216 7.52 0.87 2.28
C ARG A 216 8.55 0.48 1.23
N GLY A 217 8.31 0.89 0.00
CA GLY A 217 9.20 0.59 -1.10
C GLY A 217 8.68 1.10 -2.41
N PHE A 218 9.12 0.44 -3.48
CA PHE A 218 8.95 0.92 -4.84
C PHE A 218 7.85 0.18 -5.60
N ALA A 219 6.97 0.94 -6.23
CA ALA A 219 6.00 0.47 -7.23
C ALA A 219 6.54 0.71 -8.64
N GLY A 220 6.30 -0.22 -9.57
CA GLY A 220 6.81 -0.13 -10.94
C GLY A 220 6.42 -1.30 -11.85
N ARG A 221 6.81 -1.22 -13.13
CA ARG A 221 6.38 -2.18 -14.17
C ARG A 221 6.86 -3.61 -13.95
N GLU A 222 8.07 -3.74 -13.41
CA GLU A 222 8.71 -5.03 -13.12
C GLU A 222 8.14 -5.70 -11.86
N ARG A 223 7.13 -5.09 -11.24
CA ARG A 223 6.54 -5.58 -10.00
C ARG A 223 5.30 -6.42 -10.29
N GLN A 224 5.12 -7.43 -9.45
CA GLN A 224 4.10 -8.45 -9.59
C GLN A 224 3.50 -8.77 -8.22
N ALA A 225 2.44 -9.57 -8.24
CA ALA A 225 1.80 -10.10 -7.05
C ALA A 225 2.82 -10.74 -6.09
N LYS A 226 2.67 -10.41 -4.81
CA LYS A 226 3.44 -10.94 -3.70
C LYS A 226 2.48 -11.50 -2.67
N ILE A 227 2.96 -12.48 -1.92
CA ILE A 227 2.27 -13.00 -0.75
C ILE A 227 3.02 -12.53 0.48
N ALA A 228 2.32 -11.84 1.38
CA ALA A 228 2.73 -11.63 2.76
C ALA A 228 2.11 -12.72 3.64
N THR A 229 2.91 -13.33 4.50
CA THR A 229 2.45 -14.26 5.54
C THR A 229 2.84 -13.71 6.91
N LEU A 230 1.86 -13.57 7.78
CA LEU A 230 2.04 -13.19 9.19
C LEU A 230 1.79 -14.41 10.08
N THR A 231 2.75 -14.74 10.95
CA THR A 231 2.70 -15.91 11.84
C THR A 231 3.10 -15.52 13.28
N PRO A 232 2.27 -15.75 14.30
CA PRO A 232 0.88 -16.22 14.19
C PRO A 232 0.02 -15.20 13.46
N GLY A 233 -1.13 -15.64 12.95
CA GLY A 233 -2.15 -14.76 12.43
C GLY A 233 -2.77 -13.89 13.53
N LEU A 234 -3.60 -12.93 13.13
CA LEU A 234 -4.32 -12.10 14.09
C LEU A 234 -5.44 -12.91 14.76
N LYS A 235 -5.85 -12.53 15.97
CA LYS A 235 -6.97 -13.14 16.71
C LYS A 235 -6.82 -14.66 16.95
N GLY A 236 -5.59 -15.16 17.12
CA GLY A 236 -5.32 -16.56 17.43
C GLY A 236 -5.34 -17.49 16.22
N GLU A 237 -5.39 -16.95 15.00
CA GLU A 237 -5.18 -17.73 13.78
C GLU A 237 -3.72 -18.22 13.69
N SER A 238 -3.49 -19.38 13.06
CA SER A 238 -2.13 -19.91 12.90
C SER A 238 -1.27 -19.06 11.96
N SER A 239 -1.90 -18.44 10.95
CA SER A 239 -1.27 -17.52 10.02
C SER A 239 -2.31 -16.65 9.33
N LYS A 240 -1.89 -15.48 8.86
CA LYS A 240 -2.66 -14.64 7.93
C LYS A 240 -1.88 -14.51 6.63
N ILE A 241 -2.53 -14.81 5.51
CA ILE A 241 -1.97 -14.68 4.15
C ILE A 241 -2.64 -13.50 3.47
N THR A 242 -1.85 -12.58 2.92
CA THR A 242 -2.33 -11.43 2.15
C THR A 242 -1.61 -11.37 0.82
N MET A 243 -2.37 -11.38 -0.27
CA MET A 243 -1.83 -11.12 -1.60
C MET A 243 -1.91 -9.62 -1.89
N PHE A 244 -0.85 -9.03 -2.40
CA PHE A 244 -0.83 -7.62 -2.80
C PHE A 244 -0.04 -7.47 -4.10
N ASN A 245 -0.35 -6.44 -4.88
CA ASN A 245 0.28 -6.18 -6.17
C ASN A 245 0.77 -4.74 -6.25
N ASP A 246 2.08 -4.57 -6.25
CA ASP A 246 2.82 -3.31 -6.35
C ASP A 246 3.18 -2.94 -7.80
N PHE A 247 2.56 -3.59 -8.79
CA PHE A 247 2.61 -3.18 -10.19
C PHE A 247 2.17 -1.72 -10.35
N SER A 248 2.93 -0.96 -11.13
CA SER A 248 2.55 0.39 -11.57
C SER A 248 3.19 0.65 -12.95
N PRO A 249 2.48 1.27 -13.91
CA PRO A 249 3.08 1.62 -15.20
C PRO A 249 4.18 2.70 -15.07
N LEU A 250 4.21 3.40 -13.93
CA LEU A 250 5.18 4.44 -13.59
C LEU A 250 5.97 4.06 -12.34
N TYR A 251 7.19 4.56 -12.25
CA TYR A 251 8.02 4.38 -11.07
C TYR A 251 7.62 5.34 -9.96
N ASP A 252 7.31 4.76 -8.81
CA ASP A 252 7.09 5.46 -7.55
C ASP A 252 7.94 4.83 -6.46
N TYR A 253 8.79 5.65 -5.84
CA TYR A 253 9.87 5.14 -5.00
C TYR A 253 9.55 5.09 -3.50
N ASP A 254 8.41 5.62 -3.04
CA ASP A 254 8.08 5.67 -1.61
C ASP A 254 6.59 5.40 -1.34
N GLN A 255 6.16 4.19 -1.65
CA GLN A 255 4.79 3.73 -1.47
C GLN A 255 4.66 2.79 -0.27
N VAL A 256 3.48 2.82 0.38
CA VAL A 256 3.11 1.75 1.31
C VAL A 256 2.78 0.52 0.47
N LEU A 257 3.60 -0.53 0.56
CA LEU A 257 3.38 -1.76 -0.20
C LEU A 257 2.50 -2.73 0.58
N TYR A 258 2.75 -2.82 1.88
CA TYR A 258 2.02 -3.71 2.77
C TYR A 258 1.99 -3.10 4.16
N TRP A 259 0.95 -3.38 4.92
CA TRP A 259 0.86 -2.96 6.31
C TRP A 259 -0.02 -3.91 7.10
N GLU A 260 0.26 -4.00 8.39
CA GLU A 260 -0.58 -4.73 9.33
C GLU A 260 -0.64 -3.99 10.66
N ARG A 261 -1.68 -4.30 11.43
CA ARG A 261 -1.87 -3.81 12.80
C ARG A 261 -2.36 -4.93 13.71
N GLY A 262 -2.30 -4.68 15.02
CA GLY A 262 -2.75 -5.63 16.03
C GLY A 262 -1.66 -6.60 16.51
N THR A 263 -0.40 -6.31 16.20
CA THR A 263 0.78 -7.08 16.66
C THR A 263 1.10 -6.88 18.16
N HIS A 264 0.26 -6.16 18.89
CA HIS A 264 0.39 -5.90 20.32
C HIS A 264 -0.61 -6.69 21.17
N ILE A 265 -1.60 -7.34 20.52
CA ILE A 265 -2.64 -8.11 21.22
C ILE A 265 -2.08 -9.47 21.67
N ASP A 266 -1.00 -9.91 21.04
CA ASP A 266 -0.30 -11.13 21.38
C ASP A 266 1.10 -10.78 21.94
N PRO A 267 1.49 -11.23 23.15
CA PRO A 267 2.86 -11.07 23.67
C PRO A 267 3.92 -11.81 22.83
N HIS A 268 3.52 -12.57 21.82
CA HIS A 268 4.41 -13.33 20.97
C HIS A 268 5.10 -12.49 19.89
N ALA A 269 6.31 -12.90 19.52
CA ALA A 269 6.99 -12.38 18.35
C ALA A 269 6.22 -12.80 17.09
N TYR A 270 5.99 -11.85 16.18
CA TYR A 270 5.42 -12.13 14.87
C TYR A 270 6.53 -12.34 13.86
N SER A 271 6.47 -13.44 13.12
CA SER A 271 7.26 -13.63 11.92
C SER A 271 6.46 -13.14 10.72
N VAL A 272 7.07 -12.27 9.93
CA VAL A 272 6.50 -11.80 8.66
C VAL A 272 7.39 -12.32 7.55
N SER A 273 6.80 -12.95 6.53
CA SER A 273 7.51 -13.37 5.33
C SER A 273 6.83 -12.89 4.05
N PHE A 274 7.63 -12.55 3.05
CA PHE A 274 7.20 -12.12 1.73
C PHE A 274 7.80 -13.04 0.67
N VAL A 275 6.98 -13.55 -0.24
CA VAL A 275 7.43 -14.37 -1.36
C VAL A 275 6.78 -13.87 -2.65
N TYR A 276 7.52 -13.95 -3.76
CA TYR A 276 6.98 -13.68 -5.08
C TYR A 276 5.94 -14.73 -5.47
N TYR A 277 4.80 -14.29 -6.00
CA TYR A 277 3.79 -15.17 -6.55
C TYR A 277 3.88 -15.16 -8.08
N PRO A 278 4.42 -16.21 -8.72
CA PRO A 278 4.42 -16.29 -10.18
C PRO A 278 2.97 -16.48 -10.65
N VAL A 279 2.43 -15.47 -11.34
CA VAL A 279 1.19 -15.62 -12.10
C VAL A 279 1.59 -16.24 -13.44
N TYR A 280 1.23 -17.51 -13.64
CA TYR A 280 1.43 -18.25 -14.89
C TYR A 280 0.29 -17.98 -15.88
#